data_AF-A0A2V9KWZ2-F1
#
_entry.id   AF-A0A2V9KWZ2-F1
#
_cell.length_a   1.000
_cell.length_b   1.000
_cell.length_c   1.000
_cell.angle_alpha   90.00
_cell.angle_beta   90.00
_cell.angle_gamma   90.00
#
_symmetry.space_group_name_H-M   'P 1'
#
loop_
_entity.id
_entity.type
_entity.pdbx_description
1 polymer ?
#
loop_
_entity_poly.entity_id
_entity_poly.type
_entity_poly.pdbx_seq_one_letter_code
_entity_poly.pdbx_strand_id
1 'polypeptide(L)'
;PELLDWLATEFMRQEWSMKAIKRQIVTSATYRQSSRVTPELEERDPYNKLLARGPRFRVEAEMVRDLDLAVSGLLSSKIGGPSV
;
A
#
# COMPACT_ATOMS: atom_id res chain seq x y z
N PRO A 1 8.17 15.88 -10.08
CA PRO A 1 9.62 15.88 -9.75
C PRO A 1 9.91 16.53 -8.39
N GLU A 2 9.29 17.67 -8.10
CA GLU A 2 9.56 18.51 -6.91
C GLU A 2 9.36 17.79 -5.55
N LEU A 3 8.42 16.85 -5.44
CA LEU A 3 8.18 16.12 -4.19
C LEU A 3 9.39 15.28 -3.75
N LEU A 4 10.05 14.61 -4.71
CA LEU A 4 11.19 13.75 -4.38
C LEU A 4 12.41 14.59 -3.98
N ASP A 5 12.61 15.74 -4.62
CA ASP A 5 13.67 16.69 -4.26
C ASP A 5 13.44 17.27 -2.86
N TRP A 6 12.19 17.61 -2.54
CA TRP A 6 11.81 18.06 -1.19
C TRP A 6 12.03 16.97 -0.14
N LEU A 7 11.59 15.73 -0.42
CA LEU A 7 11.80 14.59 0.49
C LEU A 7 13.28 14.26 0.68
N ALA A 8 14.11 14.36 -0.37
CA ALA A 8 15.56 14.17 -0.27
C ALA A 8 16.20 15.23 0.63
N THR A 9 15.80 16.50 0.47
CA THR A 9 16.28 17.59 1.32
C THR A 9 15.89 17.37 2.78
N GLU A 10 14.64 17.00 3.04
CA GLU A 10 14.15 16.74 4.39
C GLU A 10 14.81 15.50 5.02
N PHE A 11 15.10 14.48 4.22
CA PHE A 11 15.84 13.30 4.67
C PHE A 11 17.25 13.66 5.15
N MET A 12 17.96 14.54 4.45
CA MET A 12 19.26 15.07 4.92
C MET A 12 19.12 15.88 6.22
N ARG A 13 18.09 16.72 6.33
CA ARG A 13 17.82 17.53 7.53
C ARG A 13 17.50 16.67 8.75
N GLN A 14 16.89 15.51 8.55
CA GLN A 14 16.58 14.52 9.59
C GLN A 14 17.71 13.51 9.81
N GLU A 15 18.96 13.90 9.53
CA GLU A 15 20.17 13.10 9.73
C GLU A 15 20.11 11.71 9.07
N TRP A 16 19.50 11.62 7.89
CA TRP A 16 19.36 10.38 7.13
C TRP A 16 18.54 9.30 7.88
N SER A 17 17.64 9.72 8.79
CA SER A 17 16.80 8.81 9.56
C SER A 17 15.67 8.18 8.72
N MET A 18 15.83 6.90 8.40
CA MET A 18 14.83 6.14 7.65
C MET A 18 13.48 6.06 8.38
N LYS A 19 13.50 6.07 9.72
CA LYS A 19 12.27 6.05 10.53
C LYS A 19 11.51 7.37 10.42
N ALA A 20 12.24 8.49 10.39
CA ALA A 20 11.64 9.81 10.34
C ALA A 20 11.02 10.08 8.95
N ILE A 21 11.71 9.73 7.86
CA ILE A 21 11.16 9.89 6.50
C ILE A 21 9.94 8.99 6.28
N LYS A 22 9.98 7.74 6.75
CA LYS A 22 8.81 6.83 6.70
C LYS A 22 7.63 7.43 7.46
N ARG A 23 7.86 7.92 8.68
CA ARG A 23 6.83 8.59 9.49
C ARG A 23 6.21 9.76 8.73
N GLN A 24 7.03 10.62 8.12
CA GLN A 24 6.56 11.78 7.36
C GLN A 24 5.65 11.37 6.19
N ILE A 25 6.04 10.35 5.43
CA ILE A 25 5.23 9.84 4.32
C ILE A 25 3.89 9.28 4.84
N VAL A 26 3.94 8.36 5.82
CA VAL A 26 2.71 7.67 6.29
C VAL A 26 1.77 8.58 7.09
N THR A 27 2.27 9.72 7.57
CA THR A 27 1.46 10.74 8.26
C THR A 27 1.11 11.92 7.36
N SER A 28 1.45 11.90 6.08
CA SER A 28 1.02 12.91 5.12
C SER A 28 -0.50 12.89 4.91
N ALA A 29 -1.08 14.01 4.50
CA ALA A 29 -2.49 14.08 4.16
C ALA A 29 -2.82 13.10 3.02
N THR A 30 -2.01 13.09 1.96
CA THR A 30 -2.18 12.21 0.80
C THR A 30 -2.17 10.73 1.18
N TYR A 31 -1.25 10.28 2.03
CA TYR A 31 -1.20 8.87 2.43
C TYR A 31 -2.42 8.45 3.27
N ARG A 32 -2.97 9.37 4.09
CA ARG A 32 -4.12 9.10 4.97
C ARG A 32 -5.48 9.37 4.32
N GLN A 33 -5.52 9.75 3.05
CA GLN A 33 -6.78 9.93 2.33
C GLN A 33 -7.56 8.61 2.24
N SER A 34 -8.89 8.73 2.09
CA SER A 34 -9.73 7.56 1.85
C SER A 34 -9.41 6.97 0.47
N SER A 35 -9.24 5.65 0.41
CA SER A 35 -9.10 4.93 -0.87
C SER A 35 -10.44 4.66 -1.58
N ARG A 36 -11.56 5.18 -1.05
CA ARG A 36 -12.89 4.97 -1.64
C ARG A 36 -12.97 5.69 -3.00
N VAL A 37 -13.34 4.95 -4.03
CA VAL A 37 -13.62 5.50 -5.36
C VAL A 37 -15.06 6.00 -5.38
N THR A 38 -15.25 7.27 -5.76
CA THR A 38 -16.58 7.83 -6.10
C THR A 38 -16.61 8.16 -7.59
N PRO A 39 -17.80 8.20 -8.23
CA PRO A 39 -17.92 8.53 -9.65
C PRO A 39 -17.23 9.85 -10.02
N GLU A 40 -17.33 10.86 -9.17
CA GLU A 40 -16.74 12.19 -9.39
C GLU A 40 -15.21 12.15 -9.31
N LEU A 41 -14.65 11.32 -8.42
CA LEU A 41 -13.20 11.13 -8.32
C LEU A 41 -12.66 10.32 -9.51
N GLU A 42 -13.43 9.36 -10.01
CA GLU A 42 -13.08 8.57 -11.18
C GLU A 42 -13.12 9.42 -12.46
N GLU A 43 -14.10 10.30 -12.61
CA GLU A 43 -14.18 11.25 -13.73
C GLU A 43 -13.01 12.25 -13.71
N ARG A 44 -12.66 12.77 -12.52
CA ARG A 44 -11.60 13.79 -12.37
C ARG A 44 -10.19 13.24 -12.42
N ASP A 45 -9.97 12.02 -11.96
CA ASP A 45 -8.66 11.36 -11.98
C ASP A 45 -8.78 9.85 -12.28
N PRO A 46 -9.13 9.48 -13.53
CA PRO A 46 -9.39 8.08 -13.90
C PRO A 46 -8.14 7.20 -13.75
N TYR A 47 -6.95 7.77 -13.93
CA TYR A 47 -5.67 7.07 -13.86
C TYR A 47 -4.94 7.22 -12.52
N ASN A 48 -5.56 7.88 -11.53
CA ASN A 48 -4.98 8.15 -10.21
C ASN A 48 -3.62 8.88 -10.26
N LYS A 49 -3.40 9.75 -11.25
CA LYS A 49 -2.14 10.50 -11.43
C LYS A 49 -1.97 11.61 -10.41
N LEU A 50 -3.08 12.11 -9.86
CA LEU A 50 -3.10 13.16 -8.84
C LEU A 50 -3.10 12.57 -7.42
N LEU A 51 -2.98 11.24 -7.30
CA LEU A 51 -2.99 10.51 -6.03
C LEU A 51 -4.28 10.78 -5.23
N ALA A 52 -5.41 10.95 -5.93
CA ALA A 52 -6.71 11.21 -5.30
C ALA A 52 -7.25 10.03 -4.48
N ARG A 53 -6.67 8.84 -4.68
CA ARG A 53 -6.99 7.60 -3.97
C ARG A 53 -5.76 6.72 -3.83
N GLY A 54 -5.84 5.71 -2.95
CA GLY A 54 -4.84 4.65 -2.88
C GLY A 54 -4.76 3.86 -4.20
N PRO A 55 -3.56 3.42 -4.62
CA PRO A 55 -3.42 2.52 -5.77
C PRO A 55 -4.10 1.17 -5.51
N ARG A 56 -4.59 0.54 -6.56
CA ARG A 56 -5.17 -0.81 -6.49
C ARG A 56 -4.05 -1.83 -6.63
N PHE A 57 -3.94 -2.73 -5.66
CA PHE A 57 -3.00 -3.84 -5.72
C PHE A 57 -3.72 -5.10 -6.19
N ARG A 58 -3.08 -5.86 -7.08
CA ARG A 58 -3.50 -7.23 -7.36
C ARG A 58 -3.15 -8.07 -6.12
N VAL A 59 -4.10 -8.88 -5.68
CA VAL A 59 -3.87 -9.84 -4.59
C VAL A 59 -3.02 -10.98 -5.14
N GLU A 60 -1.99 -11.38 -4.39
CA GLU A 60 -1.14 -12.53 -4.74
C GLU A 60 -1.94 -13.83 -4.76
N ALA A 61 -1.57 -14.76 -5.65
CA ALA A 61 -2.31 -16.01 -5.86
C ALA A 61 -2.38 -16.87 -4.58
N GLU A 62 -1.32 -16.86 -3.79
CA GLU A 62 -1.22 -17.53 -2.50
C GLU A 62 -2.25 -16.99 -1.51
N MET A 63 -2.42 -15.67 -1.45
CA MET A 63 -3.46 -15.06 -0.59
C MET A 63 -4.86 -15.45 -1.04
N VAL A 64 -5.11 -15.52 -2.35
CA VAL A 64 -6.43 -15.95 -2.88
C VAL A 64 -6.71 -17.40 -2.47
N ARG A 65 -5.74 -18.30 -2.66
CA ARG A 65 -5.86 -19.71 -2.27
C ARG A 65 -6.07 -19.86 -0.76
N ASP A 66 -5.26 -19.17 0.04
CA ASP A 66 -5.31 -19.30 1.48
C ASP A 66 -6.63 -18.73 2.05
N LEU A 67 -7.17 -17.67 1.44
CA LEU A 67 -8.51 -17.15 1.75
C LEU A 67 -9.61 -18.18 1.42
N ASP A 68 -9.54 -18.81 0.25
CA ASP A 68 -10.50 -19.84 -0.17
C ASP A 68 -10.47 -21.06 0.76
N LEU A 69 -9.27 -21.54 1.09
CA LEU A 69 -9.06 -22.61 2.08
C LEU A 69 -9.57 -22.20 3.47
N ALA A 70 -9.35 -20.95 3.89
CA ALA A 70 -9.79 -20.48 5.20
C ALA A 70 -11.33 -20.42 5.30
N VAL A 71 -11.99 -19.85 4.30
CA VAL A 71 -13.46 -19.69 4.28
C VAL A 71 -14.17 -21.04 4.13
N SER A 72 -13.60 -21.96 3.36
CA SER A 72 -14.13 -23.33 3.21
C SER A 72 -13.83 -24.25 4.41
N GLY A 73 -13.01 -23.80 5.37
CA GLY A 73 -12.59 -24.63 6.52
C GLY A 73 -11.57 -25.72 6.15
N LEU A 74 -10.96 -25.64 4.97
CA LEU A 74 -9.96 -26.59 4.47
C LEU A 74 -8.51 -26.14 4.76
N LEU A 75 -8.32 -24.94 5.31
CA LEU A 75 -7.00 -24.44 5.66
C LEU A 75 -6.38 -25.27 6.79
N SER A 76 -5.29 -25.97 6.48
CA SER A 76 -4.50 -26.68 7.47
C SER A 76 -3.50 -25.74 8.14
N SER A 77 -3.58 -25.60 9.46
CA SER A 77 -2.59 -24.86 10.27
C SER A 77 -1.39 -25.72 10.69
N LYS A 78 -1.26 -26.94 10.16
CA LYS A 78 -0.15 -27.85 10.49
C LYS A 78 1.15 -27.30 9.92
N ILE A 79 2.14 -27.09 10.80
CA ILE A 79 3.48 -26.69 10.40
C ILE A 79 4.26 -27.95 9.96
N GLY A 80 4.88 -27.89 8.77
CA GLY A 80 5.68 -28.96 8.18
C GLY A 80 4.88 -29.94 7.31
N GLY A 81 5.59 -30.84 6.62
CA GLY A 81 5.03 -31.83 5.70
C GLY A 81 6.13 -32.48 4.87
N PRO A 82 5.80 -33.48 4.03
CA PRO A 82 6.74 -34.01 3.04
C PRO A 82 7.22 -32.85 2.14
N SER A 83 8.52 -32.76 1.87
CA SER A 83 9.02 -31.79 0.88
C SER A 83 8.41 -32.09 -0.49
N VAL A 84 7.98 -31.03 -1.17
CA VAL A 84 7.66 -31.03 -2.60
C VAL A 84 8.88 -30.61 -3.41
#